data_AF-A0A0F7ZFK8-F1
#
_entry.id   AF-A0A0F7ZFK8-F1
#
_cell.length_a   1.000
_cell.length_b   1.000
_cell.length_c   1.000
_cell.angle_alpha   90.00
_cell.angle_beta   90.00
_cell.angle_gamma   90.00
#
_symmetry.space_group_name_H-M   'P 1'
#
loop_
_entity.id
_entity.type
_entity.pdbx_description
1 polymer ?
#
loop_
_entity_poly.entity_id
_entity_poly.type
_entity_poly.pdbx_seq_one_letter_code
_entity_poly.pdbx_strand_id
1 'polypeptide(L)'
;MASLGQAAIAHHHGHSLWLMFKTVILLEEQVRARDDPQLGALLDRVRAGTQTIEDLDLLNTKLVDRSQITFKDDLRAITPLNRNRWNLNMEAVGGKYLSRD
;
A
#
# COMPACT_ATOMS: atom_id res chain seq x y z
N MET A 1 -1.65 -12.81 -30.73
CA MET A 1 -0.77 -11.79 -30.12
C MET A 1 -0.75 -10.60 -31.04
N ALA A 2 -1.15 -9.41 -30.57
CA ALA A 2 -1.03 -8.18 -31.36
C ALA A 2 0.46 -7.88 -31.59
N SER A 3 0.81 -7.35 -32.77
CA SER A 3 2.20 -6.94 -33.02
C SER A 3 2.57 -5.74 -32.12
N LEU A 4 3.86 -5.58 -31.82
CA LEU A 4 4.37 -4.42 -31.06
C LEU A 4 3.88 -3.07 -31.62
N GLY A 5 3.76 -2.96 -32.94
CA GLY A 5 3.22 -1.78 -33.61
C GLY A 5 1.72 -1.57 -33.34
N GLN A 6 0.92 -2.64 -33.34
CA GLN A 6 -0.51 -2.57 -33.02
C GLN A 6 -0.75 -2.18 -31.55
N ALA A 7 0.08 -2.67 -30.62
CA ALA A 7 -0.01 -2.30 -29.21
C ALA A 7 0.33 -0.82 -28.98
N ALA A 8 1.36 -0.29 -29.66
CA ALA A 8 1.72 1.12 -29.59
C ALA A 8 0.63 2.04 -30.18
N ILE A 9 0.03 1.66 -31.32
CA ILE A 9 -1.09 2.40 -31.92
C ILE A 9 -2.29 2.41 -30.97
N ALA A 10 -2.65 1.26 -30.38
CA ALA A 10 -3.73 1.16 -29.41
C ALA A 10 -3.47 2.02 -28.16
N HIS A 11 -2.22 2.03 -27.67
CA HIS A 11 -1.80 2.88 -26.55
C HIS A 11 -1.95 4.38 -26.88
N HIS A 12 -1.48 4.82 -28.04
CA HIS A 12 -1.62 6.21 -28.47
C HIS A 12 -3.08 6.62 -28.66
N HIS A 13 -3.90 5.76 -29.27
CA HIS A 13 -5.33 6.02 -29.43
C HIS A 13 -6.04 6.13 -28.08
N GLY A 14 -5.76 5.21 -27.15
CA GLY A 14 -6.27 5.27 -25.78
C GLY A 14 -5.86 6.54 -25.04
N HIS A 15 -4.60 6.96 -25.19
CA HIS A 15 -4.11 8.22 -24.64
C HIS A 15 -4.84 9.44 -25.24
N SER A 16 -5.06 9.47 -26.57
CA SER A 16 -5.83 10.53 -27.21
C SER A 16 -7.26 10.61 -26.69
N LEU A 17 -7.92 9.47 -26.50
CA LEU A 17 -9.26 9.41 -25.89
C LEU A 17 -9.23 9.88 -24.43
N TRP A 18 -8.23 9.46 -23.65
CA TRP A 18 -8.04 9.91 -22.27
C TRP A 18 -7.97 11.44 -22.18
N LEU A 19 -7.22 12.08 -23.08
CA LEU A 19 -7.09 13.54 -23.11
C LEU A 19 -8.40 14.27 -23.46
N MET A 20 -9.40 13.58 -24.00
CA MET A 20 -10.72 14.18 -24.27
C MET A 20 -11.55 14.34 -23.00
N PHE A 21 -11.29 13.57 -21.94
CA PHE A 21 -11.93 13.76 -20.63
C PHE A 21 -11.32 14.99 -19.94
N LYS A 22 -12.13 16.04 -19.75
CA LYS A 22 -11.67 17.31 -19.17
C LYS A 22 -12.04 17.50 -17.70
N THR A 23 -13.02 16.74 -17.23
CA THR A 23 -13.54 16.87 -15.87
C THR A 23 -12.93 15.78 -15.01
N VAL A 24 -12.25 16.19 -13.95
CA VAL A 24 -11.82 15.31 -12.86
C VAL A 24 -12.61 15.72 -11.63
N ILE A 25 -13.28 14.76 -11.02
CA ILE A 25 -13.97 14.95 -9.74
C ILE A 25 -13.15 14.21 -8.69
N LEU A 26 -12.54 14.96 -7.78
CA LEU A 26 -11.82 14.41 -6.63
C LEU A 26 -12.76 14.38 -5.42
N LEU A 27 -12.88 13.23 -4.78
CA LEU A 27 -13.55 13.14 -3.48
C LEU A 27 -12.54 13.49 -2.40
N GLU A 28 -12.86 14.50 -1.60
CA GLU A 28 -11.96 15.03 -0.57
C GLU A 28 -12.12 14.34 0.78
N GLU A 29 -13.27 13.70 1.02
CA GLU A 29 -13.54 13.05 2.30
C GLU A 29 -12.79 11.72 2.42
N GLN A 30 -11.89 11.62 3.41
CA GLN A 30 -11.26 10.37 3.80
C GLN A 30 -12.11 9.62 4.84
N VAL A 31 -12.88 8.63 4.37
CA VAL A 31 -13.72 7.81 5.25
C VAL A 31 -12.94 6.76 6.05
N ARG A 32 -11.80 6.26 5.54
CA ARG A 32 -11.07 5.14 6.20
C ARG A 32 -10.32 5.54 7.47
N ALA A 33 -9.95 6.80 7.59
CA ALA A 33 -9.23 7.35 8.74
C ALA A 33 -10.07 8.39 9.49
N ARG A 34 -11.39 8.45 9.24
CA ARG A 34 -12.29 9.48 9.78
C ARG A 34 -12.25 9.54 11.30
N ASP A 35 -12.18 8.37 11.93
CA ASP A 35 -12.21 8.22 13.39
C ASP A 35 -10.81 8.38 14.02
N ASP A 36 -9.77 8.68 13.22
CA ASP A 36 -8.41 9.00 13.65
C ASP A 36 -7.90 10.28 12.96
N PRO A 37 -8.20 11.47 13.53
CA PRO A 37 -7.81 12.75 12.95
C PRO A 37 -6.29 12.93 12.83
N GLN A 38 -5.50 12.31 13.71
CA GLN A 38 -4.04 12.39 13.66
C GLN A 38 -3.50 11.62 12.45
N LEU A 39 -4.00 10.41 12.23
CA LEU A 39 -3.67 9.62 11.04
C LEU A 39 -4.18 10.28 9.76
N GLY A 40 -5.39 10.83 9.77
CA GLY A 40 -5.94 11.57 8.63
C GLY A 40 -5.03 12.71 8.18
N ALA A 41 -4.67 13.59 9.12
CA ALA A 41 -3.79 14.72 8.82
C ALA A 41 -2.39 14.29 8.35
N LEU A 42 -1.84 13.21 8.91
CA LEU A 42 -0.57 12.64 8.46
C LEU A 42 -0.67 12.14 7.00
N LEU A 43 -1.74 11.42 6.65
CA LEU A 43 -1.95 10.91 5.30
C LEU A 43 -2.09 12.03 4.27
N ASP A 44 -2.71 13.15 4.65
CA ASP A 44 -2.82 14.33 3.78
C ASP A 44 -1.46 14.96 3.50
N ARG A 45 -0.62 15.14 4.54
CA ARG A 45 0.76 15.64 4.38
C ARG A 45 1.61 14.72 3.51
N VAL A 46 1.56 13.41 3.75
CA VAL A 46 2.31 12.42 2.95
C VAL A 46 1.85 12.42 1.48
N ARG A 47 0.54 12.53 1.21
CA ARG A 47 0.01 12.59 -0.16
C ARG A 47 0.45 13.88 -0.87
N ALA A 48 0.53 14.99 -0.15
CA ALA A 48 0.98 16.27 -0.69
C ALA A 48 2.52 16.39 -0.79
N GLY A 49 3.28 15.44 -0.21
CA GLY A 49 4.74 15.52 -0.13
C GLY A 49 5.25 16.58 0.85
N THR A 50 4.44 16.95 1.86
CA THR A 50 4.72 18.01 2.84
C THR A 50 4.93 17.45 4.26
N GLN A 51 5.20 16.16 4.38
CA GLN A 51 5.50 15.52 5.66
C GLN A 51 6.79 16.06 6.30
N THR A 52 6.83 16.09 7.64
CA THR A 52 7.93 16.67 8.42
C THR A 52 8.74 15.63 9.20
N ILE A 53 9.76 16.07 9.94
CA ILE A 53 10.51 15.18 10.84
C ILE A 53 9.64 14.75 12.03
N GLU A 54 8.76 15.61 12.52
CA GLU A 54 7.82 15.31 13.60
C GLU A 54 6.82 14.22 13.19
N ASP A 55 6.45 14.17 11.90
CA ASP A 55 5.65 13.07 11.36
C ASP A 55 6.39 11.73 11.43
N LEU A 56 7.69 11.73 11.14
CA LEU A 56 8.52 10.55 11.28
C LEU A 56 8.68 10.14 12.75
N ASP A 57 8.91 11.10 13.64
CA ASP A 57 9.03 10.85 15.08
C ASP A 57 7.74 10.27 15.64
N LEU A 58 6.59 10.80 15.24
CA LEU A 58 5.28 10.25 15.57
C LEU A 58 5.17 8.77 15.15
N LEU A 59 5.55 8.43 13.91
CA LEU A 59 5.52 7.04 13.44
C LEU A 59 6.46 6.14 14.25
N ASN A 60 7.64 6.64 14.62
CA ASN A 60 8.60 5.89 15.43
C ASN A 60 8.06 5.55 16.83
N THR A 61 7.13 6.35 17.39
CA THR A 61 6.44 6.00 18.65
C THR A 61 5.52 4.77 18.53
N LYS A 62 5.15 4.38 17.30
CA LYS A 62 4.25 3.25 17.03
C LYS A 62 4.99 1.95 16.70
N LEU A 63 6.32 1.96 16.77
CA LEU A 63 7.12 0.76 16.54
C LEU A 63 6.85 -0.26 17.64
N VAL A 64 6.55 -1.48 17.21
CA VAL A 64 6.41 -2.65 18.09
C VAL A 64 7.65 -3.51 17.91
N ASP A 65 8.14 -4.09 19.00
CA ASP A 65 9.28 -5.01 18.94
C ASP A 65 8.92 -6.19 18.03
N ARG A 66 9.82 -6.54 17.11
CA ARG A 66 9.67 -7.68 16.21
C ARG A 66 9.44 -8.99 16.95
N SER A 67 10.00 -9.14 18.15
CA SER A 67 9.79 -10.32 18.99
C SER A 67 8.33 -10.48 19.44
N GLN A 68 7.56 -9.38 19.47
CA GLN A 68 6.16 -9.35 19.88
C GLN A 68 5.19 -9.51 18.69
N ILE A 69 5.67 -9.46 17.45
CA ILE A 69 4.83 -9.61 16.27
C ILE A 69 4.52 -11.09 16.08
N THR A 70 3.29 -11.50 16.43
CA THR A 70 2.77 -12.82 16.07
C THR A 70 1.82 -12.69 14.88
N PHE A 71 2.11 -13.37 13.78
CA PHE A 71 1.23 -13.38 12.59
C PHE A 71 0.03 -14.33 12.75
N LYS A 72 -0.33 -14.67 13.99
CA LYS A 72 -1.37 -15.67 14.30
C LYS A 72 -2.77 -15.06 14.28
N ASP A 73 -2.93 -13.79 14.63
CA ASP A 73 -4.23 -13.11 14.73
C ASP A 73 -4.21 -11.76 14.00
N ASP A 74 -4.96 -11.65 12.89
CA ASP A 74 -5.32 -10.45 12.11
C ASP A 74 -4.21 -9.49 11.62
N LEU A 75 -2.96 -9.71 11.98
CA LEU A 75 -1.82 -8.91 11.51
C LEU A 75 -1.37 -9.36 10.12
N ARG A 76 -1.15 -8.36 9.24
CA ARG A 76 -0.66 -8.56 7.87
C ARG A 76 0.65 -7.84 7.67
N ALA A 77 1.68 -8.56 7.23
CA ALA A 77 2.93 -7.95 6.81
C ALA A 77 2.78 -7.34 5.42
N ILE A 78 3.13 -6.05 5.28
CA ILE A 78 3.30 -5.38 3.99
C ILE A 78 4.80 -5.29 3.72
N THR A 79 5.26 -5.86 2.61
CA THR A 79 6.69 -5.91 2.27
C THR A 79 6.99 -5.19 0.97
N PRO A 80 8.12 -4.47 0.86
CA PRO A 80 8.51 -3.84 -0.40
C PRO A 80 8.77 -4.83 -1.55
N LEU A 81 9.29 -6.02 -1.23
CA LEU A 81 9.71 -7.00 -2.24
C LEU A 81 8.86 -8.27 -2.17
N ASN A 82 8.44 -8.77 -3.33
CA ASN A 82 7.68 -10.03 -3.43
C ASN A 82 8.46 -11.24 -2.87
N ARG A 83 9.80 -11.24 -2.97
CA ARG A 83 10.65 -12.26 -2.34
C ARG A 83 10.46 -12.31 -0.82
N ASN A 84 10.36 -11.16 -0.16
CA ASN A 84 10.18 -11.09 1.30
C ASN A 84 8.78 -11.60 1.69
N ARG A 85 7.74 -11.21 0.94
CA ARG A 85 6.39 -11.79 1.09
C ARG A 85 6.42 -13.31 0.96
N TRP A 86 7.14 -13.84 -0.03
CA TRP A 86 7.24 -15.29 -0.25
C TRP A 86 7.89 -15.99 0.94
N ASN A 87 9.02 -15.47 1.44
CA ASN A 87 9.69 -16.00 2.62
C ASN A 87 8.77 -16.01 3.86
N LEU A 88 8.09 -14.89 4.15
CA LEU A 88 7.17 -14.79 5.30
C LEU A 88 5.98 -15.74 5.17
N ASN A 89 5.45 -15.91 3.96
CA ASN A 89 4.37 -16.86 3.72
C ASN A 89 4.84 -18.30 3.91
N MET A 90 6.05 -18.64 3.47
CA MET A 90 6.62 -19.98 3.68
C MET A 90 6.86 -20.27 5.16
N GLU A 91 7.39 -19.30 5.92
CA GLU A 91 7.54 -19.40 7.38
C GLU A 91 6.17 -19.61 8.08
N ALA A 92 5.15 -18.86 7.67
CA ALA A 92 3.80 -18.98 8.23
C ALA A 92 3.12 -20.32 7.88
N VAL A 93 3.34 -20.85 6.68
CA VAL A 93 2.81 -22.16 6.26
C VAL A 93 3.55 -23.28 7.00
N GLY A 94 4.88 -23.23 7.09
CA GLY A 94 5.68 -24.22 7.84
C GLY A 94 5.32 -24.30 9.32
N GLY A 95 5.03 -23.16 9.96
CA GLY A 95 4.55 -23.11 11.34
C GLY A 95 3.18 -23.74 11.58
N LYS A 96 2.29 -23.79 10.57
CA LYS A 96 0.98 -24.46 10.66
C LYS A 96 1.06 -25.98 10.62
N TYR A 97 2.11 -26.55 10.02
CA TYR A 97 2.33 -28.00 10.01
C TYR A 97 3.02 -28.50 11.28
N LEU A 98 3.84 -27.68 11.92
CA LEU A 98 4.54 -28.02 13.18
C LEU A 98 3.69 -27.85 14.45
N SER A 99 2.51 -27.22 14.38
CA SER A 99 1.61 -27.04 15.54
C SER A 99 0.40 -27.98 15.51
N ARG A 100 0.43 -29.03 14.68
CA ARG A 100 -0.61 -30.05 14.54
C ARG A 100 -0.20 -31.42 15.11
N ASP A 101 1.00 -31.53 15.66
CA ASP A 101 1.50 -32.67 16.43
C ASP A 101 1.55 -32.31 17.93
#